data_AF-A0A7W1PK32-F1
#
_entry.id   AF-A0A7W1PK32-F1
#
_cell.length_a   1.000
_cell.length_b   1.000
_cell.length_c   1.000
_cell.angle_alpha   90.00
_cell.angle_beta   90.00
_cell.angle_gamma   90.00
#
_symmetry.space_group_name_H-M   'P 1'
#
loop_
_entity.id
_entity.type
_entity.pdbx_description
1 polymer ?
#
loop_
_entity_poly.entity_id
_entity_poly.type
_entity_poly.pdbx_seq_one_letter_code
_entity_poly.pdbx_strand_id
1 'polypeptide(L)'
;VSAFSPGGVSLASDADALASALGPFAVTAGGVGTLDAIALQKRVAGTAVQVTPYVAETTEGIVGSASPRDLETFFQLFYLYVTAPRADSAAYDALLQGFHTMFENRELSPQTAMSDTLTVLLSQNHPRRQPLTAARIDSVTMRHAIAQYEDRFRDAGDFTVVIVGAVNLDSLRPMVERYVASLPTMGRVERPRDVGVRPPTGRIERFVRRGLEPQSSTSMVFTSDFEYGADNRAALSGVAEVLSIMLREQLREALGATYGVGVGASASKFPVTSATLTVNFGSGPERADELVAGVLAAIDSLREHGPSPDVLAKVKETMLRERETSVRENRYWLDRIGGALELGEDPRVLLGAEARIQALSVERVRDAARRWVLPERFVRVTLLPAA
;
A
#
# COMPACT_ATOMS: atom_id res chain seq x y z
N VAL A 1 -5.04 -2.68 16.46
CA VAL A 1 -6.39 -3.11 16.03
C VAL A 1 -6.55 -2.75 14.57
N SER A 2 -7.18 -3.62 13.79
CA SER A 2 -7.52 -3.39 12.37
C SER A 2 -8.93 -3.91 12.16
N ALA A 3 -9.84 -3.02 11.76
CA ALA A 3 -11.19 -3.36 11.34
C ALA A 3 -11.31 -3.07 9.85
N PHE A 4 -11.91 -3.97 9.10
CA PHE A 4 -12.11 -3.81 7.66
C PHE A 4 -13.38 -4.50 7.18
N SER A 5 -13.99 -3.97 6.14
CA SER A 5 -15.05 -4.61 5.35
C SER A 5 -14.73 -4.51 3.85
N PRO A 6 -15.28 -5.43 3.03
CA PRO A 6 -15.15 -5.35 1.58
C PRO A 6 -15.95 -4.18 1.01
N GLY A 7 -15.37 -3.44 0.07
CA GLY A 7 -16.08 -2.35 -0.62
C GLY A 7 -15.14 -1.27 -1.11
N GLY A 8 -15.02 -0.19 -0.35
CA GLY A 8 -14.13 0.93 -0.56
C GLY A 8 -14.60 1.87 -1.67
N VAL A 9 -13.64 2.62 -2.21
CA VAL A 9 -13.86 3.57 -3.33
C VAL A 9 -14.36 2.85 -4.59
N SER A 10 -14.12 1.55 -4.74
CA SER A 10 -14.56 0.77 -5.90
C SER A 10 -16.07 0.77 -6.08
N LEU A 11 -16.83 0.89 -4.98
CA LEU A 11 -18.29 0.94 -4.98
C LEU A 11 -18.86 2.33 -5.26
N ALA A 12 -18.08 3.39 -5.09
CA ALA A 12 -18.48 4.74 -5.46
C ALA A 12 -18.62 4.87 -6.98
N SER A 13 -19.51 5.75 -7.45
CA SER A 13 -19.55 6.13 -8.87
C SER A 13 -18.22 6.79 -9.30
N ASP A 14 -17.95 6.92 -10.60
CA ASP A 14 -16.73 7.61 -11.05
C ASP A 14 -16.70 9.09 -10.61
N ALA A 15 -17.88 9.73 -10.55
CA ALA A 15 -18.02 11.10 -10.09
C ALA A 15 -17.77 11.23 -8.57
N ASP A 16 -18.11 10.19 -7.81
CA ASP A 16 -18.04 10.21 -6.34
C ASP A 16 -16.74 9.60 -5.80
N ALA A 17 -15.93 8.94 -6.64
CA ALA A 17 -14.74 8.23 -6.22
C ALA A 17 -13.75 9.11 -5.44
N LEU A 18 -13.55 10.35 -5.89
CA LEU A 18 -12.68 11.30 -5.19
C LEU A 18 -13.29 11.74 -3.84
N ALA A 19 -14.60 12.00 -3.81
CA ALA A 19 -15.29 12.35 -2.56
C ALA A 19 -15.24 11.21 -1.54
N SER A 20 -15.40 9.96 -1.99
CA SER A 20 -15.26 8.76 -1.17
C SER A 20 -13.84 8.61 -0.60
N ALA A 21 -12.81 8.82 -1.42
CA ALA A 21 -11.41 8.80 -0.98
C ALA A 21 -11.07 9.92 0.02
N LEU A 22 -11.69 11.10 -0.11
CA LEU A 22 -11.48 12.26 0.77
C LEU A 22 -12.31 12.21 2.07
N GLY A 23 -13.36 11.39 2.11
CA GLY A 23 -14.28 11.26 3.25
C GLY A 23 -13.58 11.06 4.60
N PRO A 24 -12.63 10.11 4.75
CA PRO A 24 -11.89 9.91 5.99
C PRO A 24 -11.13 11.15 6.46
N PHE A 25 -10.54 11.92 5.54
CA PHE A 25 -9.82 13.15 5.88
C PHE A 25 -10.79 14.23 6.38
N ALA A 26 -11.94 14.38 5.72
CA ALA A 26 -12.98 15.32 6.14
C ALA A 26 -13.50 14.99 7.56
N VAL A 27 -13.77 13.72 7.85
CA VAL A 27 -14.27 13.27 9.16
C VAL A 27 -13.21 13.42 10.26
N THR A 28 -11.97 13.00 10.00
CA THR A 28 -10.89 13.11 11.00
C THR A 28 -10.52 14.56 11.30
N ALA A 29 -10.58 15.46 10.31
CA ALA A 29 -10.39 16.90 10.52
C ALA A 29 -11.51 17.52 11.37
N GLY A 30 -12.75 17.05 11.23
CA GLY A 30 -13.90 17.63 11.94
C GLY A 30 -14.03 17.21 13.41
N GLY A 31 -13.49 16.05 13.80
CA GLY A 31 -13.66 15.47 15.13
C GLY A 31 -14.82 14.47 15.19
N VAL A 32 -15.40 14.27 16.38
CA VAL A 32 -16.47 13.27 16.58
C VAL A 32 -17.54 13.76 17.57
N GLY A 33 -18.81 13.46 17.28
CA GLY A 33 -19.95 13.85 18.11
C GLY A 33 -19.94 15.35 18.44
N THR A 34 -19.95 15.66 19.73
CA THR A 34 -19.92 17.05 20.22
C THR A 34 -18.50 17.63 20.34
N LEU A 35 -17.46 16.83 20.12
CA LEU A 35 -16.06 17.24 20.23
C LEU A 35 -15.52 17.61 18.85
N ASP A 36 -15.16 18.88 18.66
CA ASP A 36 -14.29 19.26 17.54
C ASP A 36 -12.88 18.63 17.69
N ALA A 37 -12.05 18.72 16.66
CA ALA A 37 -10.72 18.11 16.65
C ALA A 37 -9.81 18.58 17.81
N ILE A 38 -9.90 19.86 18.20
CA ILE A 38 -9.08 20.43 19.29
C ILE A 38 -9.54 19.87 20.63
N ALA A 39 -10.85 19.85 20.87
CA ALA A 39 -11.45 19.29 22.07
C ALA A 39 -11.21 17.78 22.18
N LEU A 40 -11.29 17.05 21.05
CA LEU A 40 -10.96 15.64 20.97
C LEU A 40 -9.49 15.40 21.32
N GLN A 41 -8.57 16.15 20.71
CA GLN A 41 -7.13 16.06 21.00
C GLN A 41 -6.84 16.30 22.49
N LYS A 42 -7.48 17.32 23.09
CA LYS A 42 -7.37 17.58 24.54
C LYS A 42 -7.94 16.44 25.38
N ARG A 43 -9.03 15.81 24.94
CA ARG A 43 -9.67 14.71 25.67
C ARG A 43 -8.80 13.45 25.72
N VAL A 44 -8.11 13.14 24.63
CA VAL A 44 -7.23 11.96 24.54
C VAL A 44 -5.78 12.26 24.93
N ALA A 45 -5.48 13.50 25.32
CA ALA A 45 -4.14 13.88 25.78
C ALA A 45 -3.68 13.02 26.96
N GLY A 46 -2.44 12.53 26.91
CA GLY A 46 -1.88 11.65 27.93
C GLY A 46 -2.24 10.17 27.78
N THR A 47 -3.12 9.82 26.84
CA THR A 47 -3.37 8.43 26.43
C THR A 47 -2.47 8.04 25.26
N ALA A 48 -2.25 6.74 25.06
CA ALA A 48 -1.56 6.21 23.89
C ALA A 48 -2.54 5.74 22.80
N VAL A 49 -3.64 6.45 22.60
CA VAL A 49 -4.68 6.09 21.62
C VAL A 49 -4.42 6.74 20.27
N GLN A 50 -4.49 5.94 19.22
CA GLN A 50 -4.59 6.39 17.85
C GLN A 50 -5.69 5.59 17.15
N VAL A 51 -6.63 6.28 16.50
CA VAL A 51 -7.71 5.66 15.71
C VAL A 51 -7.83 6.45 14.41
N THR A 52 -7.74 5.76 13.29
CA THR A 52 -7.79 6.36 11.96
C THR A 52 -8.74 5.54 11.08
N PRO A 53 -9.92 6.07 10.70
CA PRO A 53 -10.72 5.45 9.66
C PRO A 53 -10.07 5.64 8.29
N TYR A 54 -10.34 4.73 7.37
CA TYR A 54 -9.84 4.78 6.00
C TYR A 54 -10.85 4.21 5.02
N VAL A 55 -10.74 4.64 3.76
CA VAL A 55 -11.44 4.06 2.61
C VAL A 55 -10.39 3.86 1.53
N ALA A 56 -10.01 2.61 1.30
CA ALA A 56 -9.11 2.19 0.23
C ALA A 56 -9.91 1.80 -1.02
N GLU A 57 -9.24 1.31 -2.08
CA GLU A 57 -9.94 0.94 -3.32
C GLU A 57 -11.01 -0.13 -3.09
N THR A 58 -10.65 -1.23 -2.43
CA THR A 58 -11.50 -2.43 -2.31
C THR A 58 -11.97 -2.70 -0.90
N THR A 59 -11.63 -1.83 0.06
CA THR A 59 -11.96 -2.00 1.47
C THR A 59 -12.09 -0.66 2.16
N GLU A 60 -12.95 -0.57 3.16
CA GLU A 60 -13.01 0.49 4.15
C GLU A 60 -12.78 -0.09 5.54
N GLY A 61 -12.45 0.76 6.50
CA GLY A 61 -12.15 0.26 7.83
C GLY A 61 -11.61 1.29 8.79
N ILE A 62 -11.15 0.81 9.94
CA ILE A 62 -10.51 1.60 10.98
C ILE A 62 -9.26 0.88 11.46
N VAL A 63 -8.13 1.57 11.45
CA VAL A 63 -6.86 1.08 12.00
C VAL A 63 -6.45 1.92 13.19
N GLY A 64 -5.68 1.31 14.09
CA GLY A 64 -5.08 2.07 15.16
C GLY A 64 -4.46 1.23 16.26
N SER A 65 -4.05 1.90 17.33
CA SER A 65 -3.32 1.35 18.45
C SER A 65 -3.75 1.99 19.77
N ALA A 66 -3.53 1.27 20.85
CA ALA A 66 -3.78 1.72 22.21
C ALA A 66 -2.82 1.01 23.17
N SER A 67 -2.51 1.63 24.31
CA SER A 67 -1.97 0.86 25.44
C SER A 67 -3.08 0.01 26.08
N PRO A 68 -2.75 -1.06 26.83
CA PRO A 68 -3.77 -1.89 27.48
C PRO A 68 -4.71 -1.12 28.41
N ARG A 69 -4.23 -0.05 29.08
CA ARG A 69 -5.03 0.79 29.97
C ARG A 69 -5.93 1.78 29.22
N ASP A 70 -5.59 2.13 27.99
CA ASP A 70 -6.32 3.12 27.19
C ASP A 70 -7.26 2.45 26.16
N LEU A 71 -7.42 1.12 26.23
CA LEU A 71 -8.14 0.33 25.25
C LEU A 71 -9.64 0.65 25.20
N GLU A 72 -10.24 0.99 26.34
CA GLU A 72 -11.64 1.42 26.36
C GLU A 72 -11.82 2.75 25.61
N THR A 73 -10.92 3.72 25.82
CA THR A 73 -10.91 4.99 25.09
C THR A 73 -10.74 4.78 23.59
N PHE A 74 -9.90 3.83 23.17
CA PHE A 74 -9.80 3.43 21.77
C PHE A 74 -11.14 2.96 21.20
N PHE A 75 -11.84 2.06 21.91
CA PHE A 75 -13.12 1.55 21.43
C PHE A 75 -14.24 2.58 21.45
N GLN A 76 -14.23 3.51 22.40
CA GLN A 76 -15.13 4.67 22.39
C GLN A 76 -14.91 5.53 21.14
N LEU A 77 -13.65 5.81 20.80
CA LEU A 77 -13.32 6.61 19.63
C LEU A 77 -13.63 5.86 18.32
N PHE A 78 -13.34 4.57 18.26
CA PHE A 78 -13.74 3.67 17.17
C PHE A 78 -15.25 3.73 16.92
N TYR A 79 -16.06 3.57 17.97
CA TYR A 79 -17.52 3.66 17.88
C TYR A 79 -17.97 5.03 17.35
N LEU A 80 -17.41 6.11 17.89
CA LEU A 80 -17.79 7.47 17.50
C LEU A 80 -17.43 7.81 16.05
N TYR A 81 -16.32 7.31 15.52
CA TYR A 81 -15.99 7.49 14.09
C TYR A 81 -16.99 6.80 13.16
N VAL A 82 -17.69 5.77 13.63
CA VAL A 82 -18.73 5.09 12.86
C VAL A 82 -20.10 5.77 13.05
N THR A 83 -20.49 6.06 14.30
CA THR A 83 -21.86 6.47 14.62
C THR A 83 -22.08 7.97 14.69
N ALA A 84 -21.01 8.76 14.83
CA ALA A 84 -21.10 10.19 15.06
C ALA A 84 -19.94 10.98 14.41
N PRO A 85 -19.69 10.82 13.10
CA PRO A 85 -18.77 11.71 12.39
C PRO A 85 -19.24 13.16 12.52
N ARG A 86 -18.30 14.09 12.69
CA ARG A 86 -18.59 15.51 12.86
C ARG A 86 -18.22 16.28 11.60
N ALA A 87 -19.18 17.04 11.06
CA ALA A 87 -18.91 18.05 10.05
C ALA A 87 -18.44 19.35 10.71
N ASP A 88 -17.32 19.89 10.22
CA ASP A 88 -16.79 21.17 10.69
C ASP A 88 -16.19 21.92 9.50
N SER A 89 -16.86 22.98 9.06
CA SER A 89 -16.46 23.71 7.85
C SER A 89 -15.13 24.41 8.02
N ALA A 90 -14.84 24.98 9.20
CA ALA A 90 -13.59 25.66 9.45
C ALA A 90 -12.41 24.67 9.44
N ALA A 91 -12.60 23.48 10.02
CA ALA A 91 -11.59 22.43 9.97
C ALA A 91 -11.39 21.87 8.56
N TYR A 92 -12.47 21.73 7.77
CA TYR A 92 -12.38 21.30 6.37
C TYR A 92 -11.67 22.33 5.50
N ASP A 93 -11.95 23.62 5.68
CA ASP A 93 -11.25 24.69 4.96
C ASP A 93 -9.75 24.68 5.30
N ALA A 94 -9.39 24.48 6.57
CA ALA A 94 -8.00 24.34 6.98
C ALA A 94 -7.31 23.10 6.37
N LEU A 95 -8.04 21.97 6.28
CA LEU A 95 -7.58 20.76 5.59
C LEU A 95 -7.31 21.04 4.11
N LEU A 96 -8.23 21.72 3.43
CA LEU A 96 -8.06 22.09 2.03
C LEU A 96 -6.83 22.98 1.84
N GLN A 97 -6.64 24.01 2.66
CA GLN A 97 -5.45 24.85 2.61
C GLN A 97 -4.15 24.04 2.79
N GLY A 98 -4.15 23.07 3.70
CA GLY A 98 -3.04 22.13 3.85
C GLY A 98 -2.75 21.32 2.57
N PHE A 99 -3.79 20.85 1.89
CA PHE A 99 -3.64 20.18 0.59
C PHE A 99 -3.15 21.12 -0.50
N HIS A 100 -3.62 22.36 -0.58
CA HIS A 100 -3.13 23.37 -1.53
C HIS A 100 -1.63 23.59 -1.35
N THR A 101 -1.17 23.86 -0.14
CA THR A 101 0.27 23.99 0.17
C THR A 101 1.05 22.71 -0.16
N MET A 102 0.48 21.52 0.09
CA MET A 102 1.10 20.26 -0.30
C MET A 102 1.25 20.16 -1.82
N PHE A 103 0.25 20.57 -2.60
CA PHE A 103 0.27 20.51 -4.05
C PHE A 103 1.21 21.52 -4.68
N GLU A 104 1.30 22.74 -4.17
CA GLU A 104 2.29 23.73 -4.60
C GLU A 104 3.72 23.18 -4.45
N ASN A 105 4.01 22.55 -3.31
CA ASN A 105 5.31 21.91 -3.08
C ASN A 105 5.54 20.69 -3.99
N ARG A 106 4.48 19.95 -4.31
CA ARG A 106 4.53 18.80 -5.23
C ARG A 106 4.83 19.21 -6.67
N GLU A 107 4.27 20.31 -7.15
CA GLU A 107 4.53 20.82 -8.52
C GLU A 107 6.00 21.19 -8.73
N LEU A 108 6.68 21.60 -7.65
CA LEU A 108 8.11 21.91 -7.63
C LEU A 108 8.99 20.65 -7.49
N SER A 109 8.43 19.49 -7.15
CA SER A 109 9.16 18.26 -6.90
C SER A 109 9.39 17.44 -8.17
N PRO A 110 10.64 17.25 -8.62
CA PRO A 110 10.96 16.40 -9.78
C PRO A 110 10.55 14.93 -9.57
N GLN A 111 10.67 14.43 -8.34
CA GLN A 111 10.28 13.07 -7.97
C GLN A 111 8.75 12.89 -8.05
N THR A 112 7.98 13.93 -7.74
CA THR A 112 6.52 13.91 -7.93
C THR A 112 6.17 13.80 -9.41
N ALA A 113 6.79 14.61 -10.28
CA ALA A 113 6.56 14.52 -11.72
C ALA A 113 6.87 13.12 -12.30
N MET A 114 7.95 12.49 -11.83
CA MET A 114 8.29 11.11 -12.18
C MET A 114 7.22 10.11 -11.70
N SER A 115 6.80 10.22 -10.43
CA SER A 115 5.80 9.32 -9.82
C SER A 115 4.42 9.45 -10.45
N ASP A 116 4.00 10.67 -10.77
CA ASP A 116 2.74 10.96 -11.46
C ASP A 116 2.77 10.42 -12.90
N THR A 117 3.91 10.59 -13.60
CA THR A 117 4.12 9.98 -14.92
C THR A 117 3.98 8.46 -14.85
N LEU A 118 4.65 7.81 -13.88
CA LEU A 118 4.58 6.37 -13.70
C LEU A 118 3.14 5.90 -13.41
N THR A 119 2.42 6.62 -12.55
CA THR A 119 1.01 6.34 -12.22
C THR A 119 0.11 6.45 -13.44
N VAL A 120 0.27 7.50 -14.25
CA VAL A 120 -0.50 7.69 -15.49
C VAL A 120 -0.21 6.57 -16.50
N LEU A 121 1.05 6.21 -16.70
CA LEU A 121 1.41 5.13 -17.65
C LEU A 121 0.90 3.76 -17.19
N LEU A 122 1.10 3.41 -15.92
CA LEU A 122 0.66 2.14 -15.34
C LEU A 122 -0.86 2.01 -15.22
N SER A 123 -1.58 3.13 -15.19
CA SER A 123 -3.03 3.12 -15.20
C SER A 123 -3.62 3.36 -16.59
N GLN A 124 -2.80 3.52 -17.62
CA GLN A 124 -3.22 3.91 -18.96
C GLN A 124 -4.12 5.16 -18.93
N ASN A 125 -3.72 6.14 -18.13
CA ASN A 125 -4.41 7.42 -17.94
C ASN A 125 -5.86 7.28 -17.41
N HIS A 126 -6.14 6.23 -16.64
CA HIS A 126 -7.48 5.97 -16.11
C HIS A 126 -7.98 7.15 -15.24
N PRO A 127 -9.25 7.60 -15.39
CA PRO A 127 -9.78 8.77 -14.65
C PRO A 127 -9.63 8.66 -13.12
N ARG A 128 -9.84 7.47 -12.55
CA ARG A 128 -9.67 7.20 -11.11
C ARG A 128 -8.21 7.20 -10.63
N ARG A 129 -7.23 7.22 -11.53
CA ARG A 129 -5.78 7.17 -11.23
C ARG A 129 -5.04 8.44 -11.62
N GLN A 130 -5.78 9.47 -12.01
CA GLN A 130 -5.22 10.78 -12.28
C GLN A 130 -4.52 11.33 -11.02
N PRO A 131 -3.37 12.01 -11.16
CA PRO A 131 -2.74 12.72 -10.04
C PRO A 131 -3.70 13.73 -9.40
N LEU A 132 -3.64 13.87 -8.08
CA LEU A 132 -4.40 14.89 -7.37
C LEU A 132 -3.80 16.28 -7.62
N THR A 133 -4.69 17.25 -7.81
CA THR A 133 -4.34 18.66 -7.97
C THR A 133 -5.26 19.50 -7.09
N ALA A 134 -4.85 20.75 -6.81
CA ALA A 134 -5.67 21.75 -6.13
C ALA A 134 -7.11 21.81 -6.71
N ALA A 135 -7.21 22.02 -8.02
CA ALA A 135 -8.49 22.10 -8.72
C ALA A 135 -9.37 20.84 -8.57
N ARG A 136 -8.77 19.65 -8.51
CA ARG A 136 -9.52 18.40 -8.30
C ARG A 136 -10.06 18.30 -6.89
N ILE A 137 -9.27 18.66 -5.89
CA ILE A 137 -9.74 18.66 -4.50
C ILE A 137 -10.84 19.72 -4.31
N ASP A 138 -10.70 20.90 -4.90
CA ASP A 138 -11.70 21.98 -4.83
C ASP A 138 -13.06 21.58 -5.44
N SER A 139 -13.09 20.57 -6.31
CA SER A 139 -14.33 20.04 -6.87
C SER A 139 -15.18 19.24 -5.86
N VAL A 140 -14.61 18.87 -4.70
CA VAL A 140 -15.26 18.07 -3.67
C VAL A 140 -15.68 18.94 -2.48
N THR A 141 -16.99 19.02 -2.24
CA THR A 141 -17.54 19.69 -1.05
C THR A 141 -17.44 18.81 0.19
N MET A 142 -17.26 19.44 1.37
CA MET A 142 -17.25 18.74 2.67
C MET A 142 -18.46 17.82 2.84
N ARG A 143 -19.67 18.35 2.56
CA ARG A 143 -20.92 17.59 2.68
C ARG A 143 -20.89 16.33 1.83
N HIS A 144 -20.35 16.42 0.61
CA HIS A 144 -20.28 15.28 -0.29
C HIS A 144 -19.27 14.24 0.22
N ALA A 145 -18.07 14.67 0.66
CA ALA A 145 -17.07 13.77 1.21
C ALA A 145 -17.57 13.03 2.47
N ILE A 146 -18.21 13.74 3.40
CA ILE A 146 -18.78 13.15 4.61
C ILE A 146 -19.93 12.19 4.26
N ALA A 147 -20.81 12.54 3.31
CA ALA A 147 -21.90 11.65 2.90
C ALA A 147 -21.38 10.33 2.30
N GLN A 148 -20.28 10.36 1.53
CA GLN A 148 -19.65 9.16 1.00
C GLN A 148 -19.00 8.31 2.12
N TYR A 149 -18.39 8.96 3.12
CA TYR A 149 -17.89 8.28 4.31
C TYR A 149 -19.03 7.59 5.06
N GLU A 150 -20.11 8.32 5.37
CA GLU A 150 -21.27 7.77 6.09
C GLU A 150 -21.95 6.63 5.32
N ASP A 151 -21.88 6.58 3.98
CA ASP A 151 -22.38 5.42 3.23
C ASP A 151 -21.54 4.16 3.40
N ARG A 152 -20.21 4.29 3.53
CA ARG A 152 -19.30 3.16 3.75
C ARG A 152 -19.35 2.64 5.19
N PHE A 153 -19.56 3.52 6.18
CA PHE A 153 -19.52 3.13 7.61
C PHE A 153 -20.89 2.88 8.25
N ARG A 154 -22.02 3.14 7.57
CA ARG A 154 -23.36 2.95 8.19
C ARG A 154 -23.78 1.49 8.42
N ASP A 155 -23.07 0.54 7.82
CA ASP A 155 -23.35 -0.89 7.99
C ASP A 155 -22.08 -1.61 8.44
N ALA A 156 -22.05 -2.04 9.69
CA ALA A 156 -20.96 -2.82 10.26
C ALA A 156 -21.17 -4.34 10.10
N GLY A 157 -22.20 -4.79 9.38
CA GLY A 157 -22.61 -6.19 9.29
C GLY A 157 -21.57 -7.13 8.67
N ASP A 158 -20.65 -6.61 7.86
CA ASP A 158 -19.57 -7.36 7.22
C ASP A 158 -18.16 -6.91 7.68
N PHE A 159 -18.06 -6.14 8.77
CA PHE A 159 -16.80 -5.76 9.36
C PHE A 159 -16.13 -6.95 10.06
N THR A 160 -14.86 -7.16 9.76
CA THR A 160 -13.97 -8.06 10.49
C THR A 160 -13.02 -7.22 11.34
N VAL A 161 -12.97 -7.49 12.66
CA VAL A 161 -12.09 -6.77 13.60
C VAL A 161 -11.00 -7.70 14.13
N VAL A 162 -9.74 -7.36 13.84
CA VAL A 162 -8.54 -8.07 14.29
C VAL A 162 -7.85 -7.25 15.39
N ILE A 163 -7.62 -7.91 16.52
CA ILE A 163 -6.97 -7.34 17.69
C ILE A 163 -5.73 -8.17 17.99
N VAL A 164 -4.58 -7.52 18.03
CA VAL A 164 -3.29 -8.13 18.38
C VAL A 164 -2.63 -7.28 19.44
N GLY A 165 -2.23 -7.91 20.54
CA GLY A 165 -1.49 -7.27 21.62
C GLY A 165 -1.62 -8.05 22.92
N ALA A 166 -0.99 -7.54 23.97
CA ALA A 166 -1.16 -8.05 25.33
C ALA A 166 -2.52 -7.61 25.89
N VAL A 167 -3.56 -8.41 25.63
CA VAL A 167 -4.94 -8.13 26.07
C VAL A 167 -5.48 -9.28 26.91
N ASN A 168 -6.19 -8.97 27.98
CA ASN A 168 -6.96 -9.94 28.75
C ASN A 168 -8.35 -10.10 28.10
N LEU A 169 -8.76 -11.34 27.85
CA LEU A 169 -10.01 -11.61 27.13
C LEU A 169 -11.26 -11.28 27.95
N ASP A 170 -11.20 -11.43 29.27
CA ASP A 170 -12.33 -11.14 30.17
C ASP A 170 -12.62 -9.63 30.23
N SER A 171 -11.58 -8.80 30.20
CA SER A 171 -11.73 -7.34 30.13
C SER A 171 -12.03 -6.83 28.71
N LEU A 172 -11.54 -7.53 27.67
CA LEU A 172 -11.76 -7.15 26.28
C LEU A 172 -13.21 -7.40 25.83
N ARG A 173 -13.76 -8.56 26.18
CA ARG A 173 -15.11 -8.98 25.79
C ARG A 173 -16.18 -7.89 26.01
N PRO A 174 -16.36 -7.31 27.21
CA PRO A 174 -17.39 -6.30 27.43
C PRO A 174 -17.15 -5.02 26.62
N MET A 175 -15.89 -4.64 26.35
CA MET A 175 -15.59 -3.48 25.50
C MET A 175 -16.00 -3.73 24.05
N VAL A 176 -15.68 -4.92 23.52
CA VAL A 176 -16.07 -5.31 22.15
C VAL A 176 -17.58 -5.41 22.04
N GLU A 177 -18.27 -6.04 23.00
CA GLU A 177 -19.73 -6.12 23.02
C GLU A 177 -20.37 -4.73 23.06
N ARG A 178 -19.81 -3.80 23.83
CA ARG A 178 -20.34 -2.45 23.99
C ARG A 178 -20.10 -1.52 22.81
N TYR A 179 -18.95 -1.62 22.14
CA TYR A 179 -18.50 -0.62 21.16
C TYR A 179 -18.32 -1.14 19.73
N VAL A 180 -18.24 -2.45 19.54
CA VAL A 180 -18.10 -3.07 18.21
C VAL A 180 -19.37 -3.81 17.85
N ALA A 181 -19.85 -4.70 18.73
CA ALA A 181 -21.07 -5.49 18.46
C ALA A 181 -22.37 -4.66 18.51
N SER A 182 -22.31 -3.44 19.02
CA SER A 182 -23.43 -2.49 19.08
C SER A 182 -23.50 -1.57 17.86
N LEU A 183 -22.53 -1.64 16.94
CA LEU A 183 -22.54 -0.83 15.73
C LEU A 183 -23.77 -1.12 14.87
N PRO A 184 -24.27 -0.12 14.12
CA PRO A 184 -25.44 -0.30 13.27
C PRO A 184 -25.16 -1.34 12.17
N THR A 185 -26.16 -2.16 11.88
CA THR A 185 -26.12 -3.13 10.77
C THR A 185 -27.34 -2.93 9.88
N MET A 186 -27.14 -2.95 8.57
CA MET A 186 -28.21 -2.81 7.56
C MET A 186 -28.39 -4.11 6.75
N GLY A 187 -27.56 -5.13 6.99
CA GLY A 187 -27.62 -6.42 6.30
C GLY A 187 -27.13 -6.36 4.85
N ARG A 188 -26.32 -5.35 4.49
CA ARG A 188 -25.62 -5.30 3.22
C ARG A 188 -24.56 -6.39 3.19
N VAL A 189 -24.38 -6.97 2.02
CA VAL A 189 -23.26 -7.85 1.72
C VAL A 189 -22.56 -7.22 0.53
N GLU A 190 -21.44 -6.57 0.79
CA GLU A 190 -20.71 -5.85 -0.23
C GLU A 190 -19.61 -6.72 -0.85
N ARG A 191 -19.32 -6.45 -2.13
CA ARG A 191 -18.21 -7.07 -2.85
C ARG A 191 -17.51 -5.98 -3.65
N PRO A 192 -16.16 -5.89 -3.60
CA PRO A 192 -15.46 -4.86 -4.34
C PRO A 192 -15.73 -4.97 -5.84
N ARG A 193 -15.86 -3.82 -6.50
CA ARG A 193 -16.07 -3.78 -7.96
C ARG A 193 -14.74 -3.64 -8.68
N ASP A 194 -14.57 -4.39 -9.76
CA ASP A 194 -13.46 -4.12 -10.68
C ASP A 194 -13.72 -2.85 -11.48
N VAL A 195 -12.90 -1.83 -11.24
CA VAL A 195 -12.99 -0.53 -11.91
C VAL A 195 -12.24 -0.48 -13.24
N GLY A 196 -11.71 -1.61 -13.73
CA GLY A 196 -11.13 -1.71 -15.08
C GLY A 196 -9.72 -1.13 -15.23
N VAL A 197 -9.06 -0.73 -14.15
CA VAL A 197 -7.66 -0.27 -14.20
C VAL A 197 -6.75 -1.45 -14.50
N ARG A 198 -5.96 -1.36 -15.58
CA ARG A 198 -4.96 -2.36 -15.97
C ARG A 198 -3.67 -1.70 -16.44
N PRO A 199 -2.49 -2.29 -16.13
CA PRO A 199 -1.25 -1.85 -16.72
C PRO A 199 -1.17 -2.22 -18.21
N PRO A 200 -0.34 -1.50 -18.98
CA PRO A 200 -0.07 -1.83 -20.38
C PRO A 200 0.58 -3.23 -20.51
N THR A 201 0.43 -3.84 -21.68
CA THR A 201 0.93 -5.20 -21.97
C THR A 201 2.27 -5.22 -22.73
N GLY A 202 2.91 -4.07 -22.93
CA GLY A 202 4.19 -3.95 -23.65
C GLY A 202 5.19 -3.05 -22.93
N ARG A 203 6.29 -2.72 -23.63
CA ARG A 203 7.33 -1.81 -23.14
C ARG A 203 6.91 -0.35 -23.37
N ILE A 204 6.88 0.43 -22.31
CA ILE A 204 6.69 1.88 -22.38
C ILE A 204 7.82 2.57 -21.65
N GLU A 205 8.54 3.44 -22.34
CA GLU A 205 9.65 4.20 -21.76
C GLU A 205 9.35 5.71 -21.85
N ARG A 206 9.60 6.45 -20.76
CA ARG A 206 9.46 7.92 -20.71
C ARG A 206 10.62 8.56 -19.97
N PHE A 207 11.03 9.71 -20.46
CA PHE A 207 12.02 10.57 -19.81
C PHE A 207 11.33 11.82 -19.28
N VAL A 208 11.57 12.14 -18.01
CA VAL A 208 11.09 13.37 -17.36
C VAL A 208 12.30 14.27 -17.14
N ARG A 209 12.32 15.46 -17.76
CA ARG A 209 13.42 16.44 -17.61
C ARG A 209 13.05 17.52 -16.61
N ARG A 210 13.20 17.20 -15.33
CA ARG A 210 12.89 18.12 -14.22
C ARG A 210 13.88 18.03 -13.04
N GLY A 211 14.88 17.16 -13.10
CA GLY A 211 15.85 16.98 -12.02
C GLY A 211 16.64 18.26 -11.75
N LEU A 212 16.91 18.54 -10.47
CA LEU A 212 17.64 19.75 -10.05
C LEU A 212 19.15 19.53 -9.95
N GLU A 213 19.56 18.28 -9.80
CA GLU A 213 20.95 17.87 -9.62
C GLU A 213 21.43 17.11 -10.86
N PRO A 214 22.75 17.02 -11.12
CA PRO A 214 23.32 16.28 -12.24
C PRO A 214 23.28 14.76 -12.02
N GLN A 215 22.12 14.24 -11.62
CA GLN A 215 21.83 12.84 -11.40
C GLN A 215 20.52 12.45 -12.08
N SER A 216 20.36 11.15 -12.28
CA SER A 216 19.13 10.55 -12.77
C SER A 216 18.57 9.55 -11.78
N SER A 217 17.25 9.36 -11.84
CA SER A 217 16.54 8.34 -11.09
C SER A 217 15.66 7.56 -12.06
N THR A 218 15.77 6.23 -12.05
CA THR A 218 15.02 5.35 -12.94
C THR A 218 14.16 4.38 -12.13
N SER A 219 12.91 4.23 -12.55
CA SER A 219 11.99 3.21 -12.05
C SER A 219 11.54 2.35 -13.22
N MET A 220 11.66 1.03 -13.07
CA MET A 220 11.17 0.02 -14.01
C MET A 220 10.14 -0.85 -13.30
N VAL A 221 8.90 -0.87 -13.80
CA VAL A 221 7.81 -1.65 -13.24
C VAL A 221 7.39 -2.72 -14.25
N PHE A 222 7.78 -3.96 -13.98
CA PHE A 222 7.37 -5.14 -14.72
C PHE A 222 6.02 -5.62 -14.20
N THR A 223 5.12 -6.00 -15.11
CA THR A 223 3.76 -6.42 -14.73
C THR A 223 3.47 -7.78 -15.34
N SER A 224 2.76 -8.63 -14.60
CA SER A 224 2.35 -9.95 -15.06
C SER A 224 1.04 -10.36 -14.43
N ASP A 225 0.37 -11.31 -15.09
CA ASP A 225 -0.76 -12.01 -14.48
C ASP A 225 -0.19 -12.99 -13.44
N PHE A 226 -0.94 -13.26 -12.38
CA PHE A 226 -0.42 -14.01 -11.25
C PHE A 226 -1.40 -15.08 -10.76
N GLU A 227 -0.87 -16.27 -10.47
CA GLU A 227 -1.62 -17.30 -9.78
C GLU A 227 -1.46 -17.09 -8.27
N TYR A 228 -2.51 -16.55 -7.64
CA TYR A 228 -2.44 -16.15 -6.25
C TYR A 228 -2.37 -17.36 -5.31
N GLY A 229 -1.31 -17.43 -4.50
CA GLY A 229 -1.13 -18.45 -3.48
C GLY A 229 0.07 -18.15 -2.60
N ALA A 230 0.08 -18.62 -1.35
CA ALA A 230 1.17 -18.35 -0.40
C ALA A 230 2.53 -18.86 -0.90
N ASP A 231 2.52 -19.99 -1.60
CA ASP A 231 3.67 -20.63 -2.22
C ASP A 231 4.25 -19.82 -3.39
N ASN A 232 3.38 -19.31 -4.26
CA ASN A 232 3.73 -18.47 -5.39
C ASN A 232 4.21 -17.09 -4.91
N ARG A 233 3.56 -16.51 -3.90
CA ARG A 233 4.00 -15.26 -3.26
C ARG A 233 5.40 -15.39 -2.65
N ALA A 234 5.69 -16.50 -1.97
CA ALA A 234 7.02 -16.74 -1.42
C ALA A 234 8.09 -16.85 -2.52
N ALA A 235 7.77 -17.52 -3.64
CA ALA A 235 8.66 -17.61 -4.78
C ALA A 235 8.90 -16.24 -5.44
N LEU A 236 7.85 -15.43 -5.60
CA LEU A 236 7.96 -14.05 -6.12
C LEU A 236 8.82 -13.15 -5.21
N SER A 237 8.65 -13.23 -3.89
CA SER A 237 9.53 -12.53 -2.94
C SER A 237 10.98 -13.01 -3.06
N GLY A 238 11.20 -14.32 -3.21
CA GLY A 238 12.53 -14.89 -3.45
C GLY A 238 13.19 -14.36 -4.74
N VAL A 239 12.41 -14.18 -5.82
CA VAL A 239 12.90 -13.55 -7.07
C VAL A 239 13.36 -12.11 -6.82
N ALA A 240 12.58 -11.32 -6.07
CA ALA A 240 12.95 -9.93 -5.75
C ALA A 240 14.25 -9.86 -4.93
N GLU A 241 14.41 -10.69 -3.91
CA GLU A 241 15.62 -10.74 -3.08
C GLU A 241 16.85 -11.20 -3.87
N VAL A 242 16.70 -12.23 -4.70
CA VAL A 242 17.78 -12.70 -5.58
C VAL A 242 18.22 -11.59 -6.54
N LEU A 243 17.27 -10.93 -7.21
CA LEU A 243 17.59 -9.81 -8.09
C LEU A 243 18.22 -8.65 -7.32
N SER A 244 17.77 -8.37 -6.09
CA SER A 244 18.39 -7.33 -5.28
C SER A 244 19.86 -7.62 -5.00
N ILE A 245 20.24 -8.88 -4.72
CA ILE A 245 21.65 -9.24 -4.52
C ILE A 245 22.41 -9.16 -5.83
N MET A 246 21.89 -9.79 -6.90
CA MET A 246 22.55 -9.80 -8.21
C MET A 246 22.82 -8.40 -8.75
N LEU A 247 21.83 -7.49 -8.66
CA LEU A 247 21.98 -6.13 -9.15
C LEU A 247 22.95 -5.30 -8.31
N ARG A 248 22.96 -5.47 -6.98
CA ARG A 248 23.94 -4.79 -6.11
C ARG A 248 25.37 -5.21 -6.41
N GLU A 249 25.59 -6.49 -6.74
CA GLU A 249 26.91 -7.01 -7.08
C GLU A 249 27.33 -6.59 -8.50
N GLN A 250 26.47 -6.80 -9.50
CA GLN A 250 26.76 -6.53 -10.91
C GLN A 250 26.84 -5.05 -11.25
N LEU A 251 25.98 -4.22 -10.65
CA LEU A 251 25.90 -2.79 -10.95
C LEU A 251 26.70 -1.94 -9.96
N ARG A 252 27.57 -2.53 -9.14
CA ARG A 252 28.33 -1.77 -8.12
C ARG A 252 29.19 -0.66 -8.73
N GLU A 253 29.93 -0.98 -9.78
CA GLU A 253 30.76 -0.01 -10.53
C GLU A 253 29.87 0.89 -11.41
N ALA A 254 28.84 0.28 -11.99
CA ALA A 254 27.59 0.81 -12.53
C ALA A 254 27.07 2.11 -11.89
N LEU A 255 26.69 1.92 -10.63
CA LEU A 255 25.99 2.88 -9.81
C LEU A 255 26.96 3.93 -9.27
N GLY A 256 28.22 3.56 -9.01
CA GLY A 256 29.15 4.41 -8.28
C GLY A 256 28.87 4.37 -6.77
N ALA A 257 29.74 5.00 -5.97
CA ALA A 257 29.73 4.84 -4.52
C ALA A 257 28.51 5.45 -3.80
N THR A 258 27.82 6.41 -4.43
CA THR A 258 26.75 7.20 -3.81
C THR A 258 25.34 6.74 -4.17
N TYR A 259 25.20 5.84 -5.14
CA TYR A 259 23.90 5.44 -5.68
C TYR A 259 23.54 4.02 -5.30
N GLY A 260 22.24 3.77 -5.11
CA GLY A 260 21.70 2.47 -4.70
C GLY A 260 20.72 1.90 -5.73
N VAL A 261 20.52 0.59 -5.63
CA VAL A 261 19.46 -0.15 -6.34
C VAL A 261 18.54 -0.83 -5.34
N GLY A 262 17.23 -0.69 -5.56
CA GLY A 262 16.17 -1.34 -4.80
C GLY A 262 15.31 -2.19 -5.71
N VAL A 263 15.01 -3.41 -5.28
CA VAL A 263 14.08 -4.32 -5.95
C VAL A 263 12.97 -4.66 -4.98
N GLY A 264 11.73 -4.63 -5.44
CA GLY A 264 10.58 -5.08 -4.69
C GLY A 264 9.60 -5.81 -5.59
N ALA A 265 8.85 -6.75 -5.02
CA ALA A 265 7.75 -7.38 -5.72
C ALA A 265 6.49 -7.36 -4.86
N SER A 266 5.34 -7.24 -5.51
CA SER A 266 4.05 -7.39 -4.86
C SER A 266 3.10 -8.22 -5.72
N ALA A 267 2.12 -8.84 -5.07
CA ALA A 267 1.06 -9.57 -5.72
C ALA A 267 -0.28 -9.08 -5.19
N SER A 268 -1.21 -8.81 -6.11
CA SER A 268 -2.59 -8.49 -5.78
C SER A 268 -3.51 -9.67 -6.06
N LYS A 269 -4.56 -9.84 -5.24
CA LYS A 269 -5.63 -10.81 -5.48
C LYS A 269 -6.88 -10.16 -6.07
N PHE A 270 -7.20 -8.95 -5.61
CA PHE A 270 -8.39 -8.20 -5.99
C PHE A 270 -8.00 -6.87 -6.67
N PRO A 271 -8.83 -6.34 -7.58
CA PRO A 271 -9.98 -7.01 -8.21
C PRO A 271 -9.55 -8.09 -9.23
N VAL A 272 -8.29 -8.06 -9.70
CA VAL A 272 -7.71 -9.07 -10.58
C VAL A 272 -6.35 -9.50 -10.04
N THR A 273 -6.08 -10.80 -10.15
CA THR A 273 -4.82 -11.38 -9.70
C THR A 273 -3.66 -10.93 -10.60
N SER A 274 -2.67 -10.27 -10.01
CA SER A 274 -1.51 -9.73 -10.74
C SER A 274 -0.27 -9.71 -9.87
N ALA A 275 0.89 -9.62 -10.51
CA ALA A 275 2.16 -9.40 -9.85
C ALA A 275 2.88 -8.22 -10.50
N THR A 276 3.63 -7.50 -9.66
CA THR A 276 4.57 -6.48 -10.11
C THR A 276 5.94 -6.76 -9.54
N LEU A 277 6.96 -6.47 -10.33
CA LEU A 277 8.34 -6.34 -9.88
C LEU A 277 8.78 -4.91 -10.21
N THR A 278 9.26 -4.18 -9.21
CA THR A 278 9.76 -2.82 -9.37
C THR A 278 11.24 -2.80 -9.09
N VAL A 279 12.02 -2.24 -10.02
CA VAL A 279 13.44 -1.95 -9.85
C VAL A 279 13.62 -0.44 -9.88
N ASN A 280 14.18 0.13 -8.82
CA ASN A 280 14.49 1.55 -8.70
C ASN A 280 15.99 1.74 -8.51
N PHE A 281 16.60 2.67 -9.22
CA PHE A 281 18.01 3.02 -9.02
C PHE A 281 18.31 4.47 -9.40
N GLY A 282 19.34 5.03 -8.79
CA GLY A 282 19.91 6.32 -9.19
C GLY A 282 21.22 6.14 -9.97
N SER A 283 21.59 7.11 -10.79
CA SER A 283 22.87 7.09 -11.53
C SER A 283 23.26 8.45 -12.12
N GLY A 284 24.47 8.54 -12.65
CA GLY A 284 24.82 9.58 -13.62
C GLY A 284 23.86 9.56 -14.84
N PRO A 285 23.41 10.71 -15.37
CA PRO A 285 22.46 10.77 -16.48
C PRO A 285 22.89 10.00 -17.74
N GLU A 286 24.19 9.99 -18.02
CA GLU A 286 24.81 9.28 -19.15
C GLU A 286 24.82 7.76 -19.00
N ARG A 287 24.69 7.26 -17.77
CA ARG A 287 24.74 5.81 -17.45
C ARG A 287 23.36 5.17 -17.26
N ALA A 288 22.29 5.96 -17.34
CA ALA A 288 20.94 5.46 -17.09
C ALA A 288 20.57 4.30 -18.02
N ASP A 289 20.90 4.40 -19.30
CA ASP A 289 20.63 3.33 -20.28
C ASP A 289 21.55 2.11 -20.12
N GLU A 290 22.83 2.32 -19.74
CA GLU A 290 23.77 1.25 -19.39
C GLU A 290 23.21 0.40 -18.23
N LEU A 291 22.71 1.05 -17.17
CA LEU A 291 22.14 0.36 -16.02
C LEU A 291 20.83 -0.34 -16.33
N VAL A 292 19.96 0.24 -17.18
CA VAL A 292 18.77 -0.46 -17.66
C VAL A 292 19.13 -1.73 -18.41
N ALA A 293 20.14 -1.68 -19.28
CA ALA A 293 20.63 -2.87 -19.97
C ALA A 293 21.17 -3.91 -18.96
N GLY A 294 21.90 -3.46 -17.93
CA GLY A 294 22.36 -4.33 -16.84
C GLY A 294 21.23 -4.99 -16.05
N VAL A 295 20.15 -4.25 -15.74
CA VAL A 295 18.96 -4.79 -15.09
C VAL A 295 18.29 -5.87 -15.94
N LEU A 296 18.09 -5.60 -17.24
CA LEU A 296 17.49 -6.56 -18.17
C LEU A 296 18.36 -7.81 -18.31
N ALA A 297 19.68 -7.66 -18.42
CA ALA A 297 20.62 -8.77 -18.48
C ALA A 297 20.61 -9.63 -17.21
N ALA A 298 20.51 -9.02 -16.02
CA ALA A 298 20.38 -9.75 -14.76
C ALA A 298 19.06 -10.54 -14.69
N ILE A 299 17.97 -9.94 -15.15
CA ILE A 299 16.66 -10.61 -15.24
C ILE A 299 16.74 -11.80 -16.20
N ASP A 300 17.30 -11.62 -17.38
CA ASP A 300 17.43 -12.71 -18.36
C ASP A 300 18.34 -13.82 -17.84
N SER A 301 19.46 -13.49 -17.21
CA SER A 301 20.33 -14.48 -16.55
C SER A 301 19.59 -15.27 -15.48
N LEU A 302 18.80 -14.61 -14.62
CA LEU A 302 17.98 -15.25 -13.60
C LEU A 302 16.90 -16.17 -14.22
N ARG A 303 16.27 -15.73 -15.31
CA ARG A 303 15.27 -16.52 -16.04
C ARG A 303 15.91 -17.73 -16.72
N GLU A 304 17.10 -17.61 -17.27
CA GLU A 304 17.76 -18.70 -18.01
C GLU A 304 18.38 -19.73 -17.06
N HIS A 305 19.17 -19.26 -16.09
CA HIS A 305 20.06 -20.10 -15.28
C HIS A 305 19.59 -20.26 -13.84
N GLY A 306 18.81 -19.32 -13.31
CA GLY A 306 18.51 -19.25 -11.87
C GLY A 306 19.64 -18.59 -11.06
N PRO A 307 19.44 -18.39 -9.75
CA PRO A 307 20.50 -17.90 -8.87
C PRO A 307 21.61 -18.95 -8.70
N SER A 308 22.82 -18.50 -8.35
CA SER A 308 23.82 -19.43 -7.82
C SER A 308 23.36 -20.01 -6.47
N PRO A 309 23.81 -21.21 -6.09
CA PRO A 309 23.51 -21.78 -4.77
C PRO A 309 23.88 -20.85 -3.61
N ASP A 310 24.99 -20.12 -3.72
CA ASP A 310 25.45 -19.17 -2.71
C ASP A 310 24.51 -17.97 -2.57
N VAL A 311 24.04 -17.40 -3.68
CA VAL A 311 23.06 -16.30 -3.66
C VAL A 311 21.75 -16.78 -3.05
N LEU A 312 21.29 -17.97 -3.43
CA LEU A 312 20.07 -18.55 -2.84
C LEU A 312 20.20 -18.77 -1.33
N ALA A 313 21.36 -19.26 -0.87
CA ALA A 313 21.62 -19.45 0.55
C ALA A 313 21.56 -18.12 1.32
N LYS A 314 22.21 -17.06 0.80
CA LYS A 314 22.12 -15.70 1.36
C LYS A 314 20.69 -15.19 1.42
N VAL A 315 19.90 -15.38 0.36
CA VAL A 315 18.48 -14.96 0.33
C VAL A 315 17.67 -15.67 1.41
N LYS A 316 17.80 -16.99 1.54
CA LYS A 316 17.11 -17.74 2.60
C LYS A 316 17.50 -17.23 3.98
N GLU A 317 18.78 -17.01 4.22
CA GLU A 317 19.28 -16.48 5.49
C GLU A 317 18.69 -15.10 5.81
N THR A 318 18.69 -14.17 4.85
CA THR A 318 18.09 -12.84 5.00
C THR A 318 16.60 -12.94 5.36
N MET A 319 15.82 -13.70 4.59
CA MET A 319 14.38 -13.85 4.82
C MET A 319 14.05 -14.50 6.17
N LEU A 320 14.87 -15.47 6.62
CA LEU A 320 14.70 -16.12 7.93
C LEU A 320 15.03 -15.17 9.09
N ARG A 321 16.10 -14.39 8.98
CA ARG A 321 16.47 -13.38 9.99
C ARG A 321 15.42 -12.28 10.10
N GLU A 322 14.94 -11.75 8.97
CA GLU A 322 13.84 -10.78 8.95
C GLU A 322 12.56 -11.34 9.58
N ARG A 323 12.28 -12.62 9.33
CA ARG A 323 11.16 -13.30 9.96
C ARG A 323 11.33 -13.41 11.47
N GLU A 324 12.52 -13.78 11.96
CA GLU A 324 12.79 -13.95 13.39
C GLU A 324 12.49 -12.68 14.20
N THR A 325 12.83 -11.51 13.64
CA THR A 325 12.51 -10.22 14.25
C THR A 325 11.04 -9.87 14.08
N SER A 326 10.49 -10.02 12.87
CA SER A 326 9.12 -9.62 12.55
C SER A 326 8.06 -10.35 13.38
N VAL A 327 8.23 -11.65 13.66
CA VAL A 327 7.24 -12.42 14.44
C VAL A 327 7.11 -11.97 15.90
N ARG A 328 8.02 -11.13 16.39
CA ARG A 328 7.96 -10.56 17.74
C ARG A 328 7.09 -9.29 17.80
N GLU A 329 6.76 -8.72 16.64
CA GLU A 329 6.05 -7.44 16.53
C GLU A 329 4.54 -7.63 16.39
N ASN A 330 3.75 -6.88 17.17
CA ASN A 330 2.28 -6.89 17.06
C ASN A 330 1.81 -6.48 15.66
N ARG A 331 2.50 -5.54 15.03
CA ARG A 331 2.17 -5.04 13.69
C ARG A 331 2.26 -6.15 12.65
N TYR A 332 3.27 -7.01 12.74
CA TYR A 332 3.41 -8.16 11.85
C TYR A 332 2.18 -9.06 11.91
N TRP A 333 1.76 -9.47 13.10
CA TRP A 333 0.59 -10.34 13.23
C TRP A 333 -0.70 -9.65 12.80
N LEU A 334 -0.87 -8.36 13.11
CA LEU A 334 -2.04 -7.60 12.70
C LEU A 334 -2.16 -7.55 11.17
N ASP A 335 -1.07 -7.27 10.47
CA ASP A 335 -1.04 -7.18 9.01
C ASP A 335 -1.22 -8.55 8.35
N ARG A 336 -0.59 -9.58 8.91
CA ARG A 336 -0.63 -10.93 8.33
C ARG A 336 -1.98 -11.62 8.56
N ILE A 337 -2.57 -11.49 9.74
CA ILE A 337 -3.89 -12.05 10.05
C ILE A 337 -4.98 -11.24 9.34
N GLY A 338 -4.93 -9.90 9.44
CA GLY A 338 -5.86 -9.02 8.75
C GLY A 338 -5.86 -9.25 7.25
N GLY A 339 -4.68 -9.24 6.62
CA GLY A 339 -4.56 -9.49 5.18
C GLY A 339 -5.01 -10.88 4.75
N ALA A 340 -4.77 -11.93 5.56
CA ALA A 340 -5.30 -13.27 5.25
C ALA A 340 -6.84 -13.26 5.24
N LEU A 341 -7.46 -12.70 6.28
CA LEU A 341 -8.92 -12.63 6.41
C LEU A 341 -9.56 -11.75 5.33
N GLU A 342 -8.97 -10.59 5.03
CA GLU A 342 -9.41 -9.69 3.94
C GLU A 342 -9.41 -10.42 2.59
N LEU A 343 -8.42 -11.27 2.36
CA LEU A 343 -8.29 -12.06 1.14
C LEU A 343 -9.15 -13.33 1.16
N GLY A 344 -9.91 -13.60 2.24
CA GLY A 344 -10.67 -14.85 2.42
C GLY A 344 -9.78 -16.09 2.55
N GLU A 345 -8.53 -15.93 3.00
CA GLU A 345 -7.59 -17.01 3.30
C GLU A 345 -7.70 -17.43 4.78
N ASP A 346 -7.47 -18.70 5.07
CA ASP A 346 -7.30 -19.18 6.43
C ASP A 346 -6.00 -18.63 7.04
N PRO A 347 -6.04 -17.89 8.17
CA PRO A 347 -4.84 -17.35 8.81
C PRO A 347 -3.79 -18.41 9.19
N ARG A 348 -4.15 -19.69 9.28
CA ARG A 348 -3.20 -20.80 9.50
C ARG A 348 -2.16 -20.92 8.38
N VAL A 349 -2.39 -20.33 7.21
CA VAL A 349 -1.39 -20.24 6.12
C VAL A 349 -0.08 -19.59 6.58
N LEU A 350 -0.14 -18.75 7.62
CA LEU A 350 1.01 -18.06 8.21
C LEU A 350 1.99 -19.02 8.90
N LEU A 351 1.52 -20.17 9.38
CA LEU A 351 2.35 -21.18 10.06
C LEU A 351 3.36 -21.82 9.11
N GLY A 352 3.04 -21.89 7.82
CA GLY A 352 3.92 -22.45 6.78
C GLY A 352 4.97 -21.48 6.22
N ALA A 353 5.11 -20.26 6.76
CA ALA A 353 5.99 -19.23 6.18
C ALA A 353 7.46 -19.65 6.12
N GLU A 354 7.98 -20.22 7.22
CA GLU A 354 9.37 -20.68 7.30
C GLU A 354 9.63 -21.84 6.34
N ALA A 355 8.75 -22.84 6.32
CA ALA A 355 8.85 -23.97 5.39
C ALA A 355 8.86 -23.51 3.93
N ARG A 356 8.06 -22.49 3.58
CA ARG A 356 8.05 -21.90 2.23
C ARG A 356 9.37 -21.20 1.86
N ILE A 357 10.03 -20.53 2.82
CA ILE A 357 11.37 -19.95 2.61
C ILE A 357 12.40 -21.06 2.41
N GLN A 358 12.37 -22.09 3.26
CA GLN A 358 13.29 -23.23 3.17
C GLN A 358 13.13 -24.01 1.86
N ALA A 359 11.89 -24.09 1.35
CA ALA A 359 11.55 -24.76 0.09
C ALA A 359 11.97 -23.99 -1.18
N LEU A 360 12.49 -22.77 -1.07
CA LEU A 360 13.06 -22.08 -2.24
C LEU A 360 14.23 -22.90 -2.81
N SER A 361 14.24 -23.12 -4.11
CA SER A 361 15.34 -23.78 -4.84
C SER A 361 15.77 -22.92 -6.01
N VAL A 362 16.92 -23.23 -6.61
CA VAL A 362 17.41 -22.53 -7.82
C VAL A 362 16.36 -22.62 -8.92
N GLU A 363 15.79 -23.81 -9.13
CA GLU A 363 14.76 -24.10 -10.13
C GLU A 363 13.48 -23.33 -9.81
N ARG A 364 13.03 -23.32 -8.55
CA ARG A 364 11.80 -22.64 -8.16
C ARG A 364 11.89 -21.13 -8.37
N VAL A 365 13.03 -20.51 -8.04
CA VAL A 365 13.25 -19.08 -8.28
C VAL A 365 13.35 -18.79 -9.77
N ARG A 366 14.11 -19.60 -10.54
CA ARG A 366 14.21 -19.47 -12.00
C ARG A 366 12.84 -19.56 -12.67
N ASP A 367 12.05 -20.57 -12.32
CA ASP A 367 10.76 -20.82 -12.93
C ASP A 367 9.75 -19.73 -12.54
N ALA A 368 9.81 -19.21 -11.31
CA ALA A 368 9.03 -18.03 -10.91
C ALA A 368 9.42 -16.77 -11.69
N ALA A 369 10.73 -16.53 -11.88
CA ALA A 369 11.23 -15.42 -12.69
C ALA A 369 10.75 -15.53 -14.14
N ARG A 370 10.81 -16.73 -14.74
CA ARG A 370 10.29 -16.98 -16.10
C ARG A 370 8.81 -16.65 -16.25
N ARG A 371 8.00 -16.97 -15.24
CA ARG A 371 6.54 -16.80 -15.28
C ARG A 371 6.10 -15.37 -15.03
N TRP A 372 6.73 -14.66 -14.10
CA TRP A 372 6.19 -13.40 -13.58
C TRP A 372 7.07 -12.16 -13.80
N VAL A 373 8.32 -12.33 -14.20
CA VAL A 373 9.19 -11.22 -14.59
C VAL A 373 9.34 -11.26 -16.10
N LEU A 374 8.61 -10.37 -16.77
CA LEU A 374 8.44 -10.35 -18.22
C LEU A 374 9.18 -9.14 -18.84
N PRO A 375 10.40 -9.30 -19.38
CA PRO A 375 11.17 -8.19 -19.98
C PRO A 375 10.50 -7.48 -21.15
N GLU A 376 9.52 -8.13 -21.78
CA GLU A 376 8.68 -7.58 -22.83
C GLU A 376 7.52 -6.71 -22.31
N ARG A 377 7.23 -6.73 -21.01
CA ARG A 377 6.09 -6.06 -20.38
C ARG A 377 6.51 -5.25 -19.15
N PHE A 378 6.98 -4.03 -19.39
CA PHE A 378 7.30 -3.07 -18.33
C PHE A 378 7.06 -1.61 -18.70
N VAL A 379 6.86 -0.79 -17.67
CA VAL A 379 6.90 0.67 -17.78
C VAL A 379 8.19 1.16 -17.14
N ARG A 380 8.97 1.95 -17.88
CA ARG A 380 10.16 2.65 -17.39
C ARG A 380 9.91 4.15 -17.40
N VAL A 381 10.23 4.80 -16.29
CA VAL A 381 10.36 6.26 -16.23
C VAL A 381 11.75 6.60 -15.71
N THR A 382 12.46 7.47 -16.42
CA THR A 382 13.75 8.01 -16.00
C THR A 382 13.62 9.53 -15.81
N LEU A 383 13.84 9.99 -14.59
CA LEU A 383 14.01 11.41 -14.26
C LEU A 383 15.45 11.81 -14.58
N LEU A 384 15.61 12.83 -15.43
CA LEU A 384 16.87 13.43 -15.83
C LEU A 384 16.95 14.88 -15.33
N PRO A 385 18.16 15.45 -15.23
CA PRO A 385 18.33 16.87 -14.96
C PRO A 385 17.53 17.74 -15.94
N ALA A 386 17.09 18.90 -15.47
CA ALA A 386 16.55 19.95 -16.33
C ALA A 386 17.59 20.33 -17.40
N ALA A 387 17.10 20.75 -18.57
CA ALA A 387 17.94 21.11 -19.71
C ALA A 387 18.76 22.39 -19.46
#